data_AF-A0A024UJX6-F1
#
_entry.id   AF-A0A024UJX6-F1
#
_cell.length_a   1.000
_cell.length_b   1.000
_cell.length_c   1.000
_cell.angle_alpha   90.00
_cell.angle_beta   90.00
_cell.angle_gamma   90.00
#
_symmetry.space_group_name_H-M   'P 1'
#
loop_
_entity.id
_entity.type
_entity.pdbx_description
1 polymer ?
#
loop_
_entity_poly.entity_id
_entity_poly.type
_entity_poly.pdbx_seq_one_letter_code
_entity_poly.pdbx_strand_id
1 'polypeptide(L)'
;MSAVQALLSALSLSAPSASSTCSFDGDCGPKYLASTSHDHSPESMDALSALPRYRLPENNPQELGNVKFLRSLSEVDNVDKPIFLQFQEIPGCHTCTDYGDSVLKHPLVVELLETVFTPVVVCNNTTFPSDVAALKQFNEPTWNNPVVHVLDPSSQKDLVPRIDGIYDLHNVLHHVLQALVVSQRPVPTWVDYVAIDQKLRVVRNTDNRLVAVKNASLASTTFVMECYWAGETILGGIDGIVSTVPGWIDGVEVVEIDFDDSVTTYSDLLRAAIATGLDPMVHTDAQLQAAQKLFVEGMTIRDRRSAPNQSLKVLSTVSFTETKHHLRTKLPLIALLPLTPLQEAHAHTLVARRQTQAVVERTVLTPRQVALLRRLEAVADHVPHSVDDAEALYALSPVDRWKELLQAIQSAEALTAPSS
;
A
#
# COMPACT_ATOMS: atom_id res chain seq x y z
N MET A 1 3.30 34.40 -28.98
CA MET A 1 2.75 34.43 -27.60
C MET A 1 1.78 33.28 -27.51
N SER A 2 2.21 32.19 -26.85
CA SER A 2 1.75 30.83 -27.12
C SER A 2 0.49 30.46 -26.32
N ALA A 3 -0.33 29.59 -26.90
CA ALA A 3 -1.57 29.04 -26.34
C ALA A 3 -1.42 28.38 -24.95
N VAL A 4 -0.18 28.16 -24.48
CA VAL A 4 0.15 27.66 -23.14
C VAL A 4 -0.19 28.68 -22.04
N GLN A 5 -0.13 29.98 -22.35
CA GLN A 5 -0.42 31.03 -21.37
C GLN A 5 -1.93 31.26 -21.17
N ALA A 6 -2.76 30.83 -22.14
CA ALA A 6 -4.21 30.83 -22.00
C ALA A 6 -4.72 29.67 -21.11
N LEU A 7 -4.05 28.51 -21.15
CA LEU A 7 -4.40 27.35 -20.32
C LEU A 7 -4.01 27.56 -18.84
N LEU A 8 -2.87 28.21 -18.59
CA LEU A 8 -2.40 28.52 -17.23
C LEU A 8 -3.18 29.64 -16.54
N SER A 9 -3.93 30.45 -17.30
CA SER A 9 -4.77 31.52 -16.77
C SER A 9 -6.19 31.05 -16.37
N ALA A 10 -6.59 29.82 -16.76
CA ALA A 10 -7.87 29.23 -16.37
C ALA A 10 -7.83 28.52 -15.00
N LEU A 11 -6.62 28.30 -14.45
CA LEU A 11 -6.40 27.60 -13.17
C LEU A 11 -6.08 28.55 -12.00
N SER A 12 -6.24 29.86 -12.21
CA SER A 12 -5.92 30.88 -11.23
C SER A 12 -6.84 32.08 -11.42
N LEU A 13 -7.94 32.16 -10.67
CA LEU A 13 -8.50 33.40 -10.13
C LEU A 13 -9.65 33.11 -9.16
N SER A 14 -9.55 33.73 -8.00
CA SER A 14 -10.50 33.77 -6.90
C SER A 14 -11.80 34.52 -7.28
N ALA A 15 -12.90 34.11 -6.63
CA ALA A 15 -14.25 34.64 -6.75
C ALA A 15 -14.35 36.18 -6.60
N PRO A 16 -15.32 36.84 -7.28
CA PRO A 16 -16.58 37.15 -6.58
C PRO A 16 -17.89 37.22 -7.42
N SER A 17 -18.98 36.96 -6.69
CA SER A 17 -20.37 37.49 -6.71
C SER A 17 -21.34 37.32 -7.90
N ALA A 18 -22.40 36.55 -7.62
CA ALA A 18 -23.83 36.65 -8.02
C ALA A 18 -24.18 36.58 -9.53
N SER A 19 -25.13 35.78 -10.03
CA SER A 19 -26.28 35.09 -9.43
C SER A 19 -26.80 33.98 -10.37
N SER A 20 -27.56 33.04 -9.77
CA SER A 20 -28.49 32.09 -10.37
C SER A 20 -27.97 30.74 -10.92
N THR A 21 -28.42 29.69 -10.21
CA THR A 21 -28.74 28.30 -10.63
C THR A 21 -27.62 27.28 -10.85
N CYS A 22 -27.86 26.11 -10.23
CA CYS A 22 -27.11 24.84 -10.22
C CYS A 22 -25.84 24.83 -9.36
N SER A 23 -26.00 24.32 -8.13
CA SER A 23 -24.95 24.06 -7.15
C SER A 23 -23.94 23.05 -7.67
N PHE A 24 -22.82 23.58 -8.18
CA PHE A 24 -21.53 22.93 -8.29
C PHE A 24 -20.88 22.90 -6.89
N ASP A 25 -21.24 21.92 -6.07
CA ASP A 25 -20.33 21.45 -5.02
C ASP A 25 -19.69 20.16 -5.53
N GLY A 26 -18.36 20.20 -5.62
CA GLY A 26 -17.56 19.12 -6.15
C GLY A 26 -17.54 17.93 -5.20
N ASP A 27 -18.11 16.81 -5.65
CA ASP A 27 -18.02 15.51 -4.99
C ASP A 27 -17.61 14.43 -6.02
N CYS A 28 -16.60 14.74 -6.83
CA CYS A 28 -15.91 13.77 -7.70
C CYS A 28 -14.50 13.48 -7.17
N GLY A 29 -14.41 13.21 -5.87
CA GLY A 29 -13.23 12.67 -5.21
C GLY A 29 -13.62 11.47 -4.34
N PRO A 30 -12.65 10.63 -3.94
CA PRO A 30 -12.90 9.52 -3.04
C PRO A 30 -13.70 9.95 -1.81
N LYS A 31 -14.83 9.27 -1.51
CA LYS A 31 -15.64 9.55 -0.32
C LYS A 31 -14.85 9.43 0.99
N TYR A 32 -13.70 8.72 0.97
CA TYR A 32 -12.78 8.61 2.10
C TYR A 32 -11.73 9.73 2.18
N LEU A 33 -11.34 10.35 1.07
CA LEU A 33 -10.42 11.51 1.08
C LEU A 33 -11.16 12.82 1.42
N ALA A 34 -12.48 12.83 1.30
CA ALA A 34 -13.35 13.95 1.69
C ALA A 34 -13.82 13.89 3.17
N SER A 35 -13.32 12.94 3.98
CA SER A 35 -13.66 12.92 5.41
C SER A 35 -13.01 14.10 6.14
N THR A 36 -13.81 15.13 6.35
CA THR A 36 -13.51 16.19 7.30
C THR A 36 -13.79 15.67 8.70
N SER A 37 -12.80 15.83 9.57
CA SER A 37 -12.86 15.71 11.04
C SER A 37 -13.24 14.34 11.61
N HIS A 38 -12.24 13.58 12.03
CA HIS A 38 -12.01 13.30 13.46
C HIS A 38 -10.51 13.53 13.75
N ASP A 39 -10.28 14.74 14.26
CA ASP A 39 -9.25 15.17 15.20
C ASP A 39 -7.91 14.41 15.28
N HIS A 40 -6.87 15.03 14.74
CA HIS A 40 -5.54 14.98 15.35
C HIS A 40 -4.93 16.38 15.24
N SER A 41 -4.85 17.06 16.40
CA SER A 41 -4.21 18.35 16.61
C SER A 41 -2.73 18.33 16.19
N PRO A 42 -2.06 19.50 16.06
CA PRO A 42 -0.61 19.59 15.83
C PRO A 42 0.26 18.78 16.81
N GLU A 43 -0.28 18.35 17.95
CA GLU A 43 0.36 17.41 18.89
C GLU A 43 0.64 16.02 18.28
N SER A 44 -0.10 15.62 17.23
CA SER A 44 0.10 14.33 16.55
C SER A 44 1.39 14.24 15.74
N MET A 45 1.92 15.36 15.24
CA MET A 45 3.19 15.38 14.50
C MET A 45 4.40 15.28 15.44
N ASP A 46 4.32 15.86 16.64
CA ASP A 46 5.33 15.68 17.70
C ASP A 46 5.34 14.23 18.23
N ALA A 47 4.18 13.57 18.29
CA ALA A 47 4.11 12.15 18.66
C ALA A 47 4.78 11.23 17.61
N LEU A 48 4.75 11.57 16.32
CA LEU A 48 5.45 10.86 15.25
C LEU A 48 6.98 11.00 15.35
N SER A 49 7.48 12.15 15.85
CA SER A 49 8.89 12.37 16.18
C SER A 49 9.38 11.50 17.35
N ALA A 50 8.47 11.01 18.20
CA ALA A 50 8.78 10.16 19.35
C ALA A 50 8.70 8.66 19.04
N LEU A 51 8.33 8.27 17.81
CA LEU A 51 8.28 6.86 17.43
C LEU A 51 9.69 6.26 17.47
N PRO A 52 9.88 5.11 18.14
CA PRO A 52 11.17 4.45 18.20
C PRO A 52 11.67 4.16 16.77
N ARG A 53 12.94 4.51 16.50
CA ARG A 53 13.56 4.26 15.20
C ARG A 53 13.47 2.76 14.89
N TYR A 54 12.68 2.40 13.89
CA TYR A 54 12.62 1.02 13.47
C TYR A 54 14.00 0.60 12.92
N ARG A 55 14.46 -0.54 13.43
CA ARG A 55 15.65 -1.25 12.97
C ARG A 55 15.25 -2.69 12.75
N LEU A 56 15.85 -3.31 11.74
CA LEU A 56 15.75 -4.76 11.58
C LEU A 56 16.29 -5.45 12.84
N PRO A 57 15.65 -6.55 13.29
CA PRO A 57 16.20 -7.35 14.37
C PRO A 57 17.60 -7.89 13.99
N GLU A 58 18.58 -7.74 14.88
CA GLU A 58 19.97 -8.14 14.59
C GLU A 58 20.18 -9.65 14.66
N ASN A 59 19.42 -10.35 15.51
CA ASN A 59 19.63 -11.77 15.83
C ASN A 59 18.33 -12.59 15.80
N ASN A 60 17.34 -12.19 15.01
CA ASN A 60 16.16 -13.03 14.82
C ASN A 60 16.55 -14.31 14.07
N PRO A 61 16.15 -15.50 14.57
CA PRO A 61 16.17 -16.72 13.77
C PRO A 61 15.39 -16.51 12.47
N GLN A 62 15.80 -17.22 11.42
CA GLN A 62 15.22 -17.07 10.08
C GLN A 62 13.69 -17.30 10.10
N GLU A 63 13.24 -18.24 10.91
CA GLU A 63 11.84 -18.65 11.09
C GLU A 63 10.92 -17.55 11.64
N LEU A 64 11.50 -16.48 12.23
CA LEU A 64 10.79 -15.32 12.77
C LEU A 64 10.85 -14.10 11.85
N GLY A 65 11.61 -14.17 10.76
CA GLY A 65 11.82 -13.05 9.85
C GLY A 65 12.19 -11.76 10.60
N ASN A 66 11.51 -10.67 10.26
CA ASN A 66 11.81 -9.33 10.78
C ASN A 66 10.85 -8.86 11.89
N VAL A 67 9.96 -9.72 12.37
CA VAL A 67 8.98 -9.36 13.42
C VAL A 67 9.60 -9.44 14.81
N LYS A 68 9.35 -8.43 15.63
CA LYS A 68 9.76 -8.38 17.03
C LYS A 68 8.73 -9.07 17.92
N PHE A 69 8.93 -10.36 18.19
CA PHE A 69 8.04 -11.13 19.03
C PHE A 69 8.36 -10.99 20.53
N LEU A 70 7.31 -10.94 21.35
CA LEU A 70 7.41 -11.29 22.77
C LEU A 70 7.60 -12.80 22.94
N ARG A 71 8.24 -13.23 24.03
CA ARG A 71 8.57 -14.65 24.25
C ARG A 71 7.53 -15.43 25.04
N SER A 72 6.51 -14.75 25.54
CA SER A 72 5.43 -15.39 26.31
C SER A 72 4.17 -14.54 26.31
N LEU A 73 3.02 -15.20 26.46
CA LEU A 73 1.73 -14.51 26.65
C LEU A 73 1.70 -13.68 27.95
N SER A 74 2.52 -14.01 28.95
CA SER A 74 2.62 -13.23 30.20
C SER A 74 3.31 -11.88 30.03
N GLU A 75 4.02 -11.66 28.92
CA GLU A 75 4.62 -10.36 28.59
C GLU A 75 3.63 -9.41 27.90
N VAL A 76 2.43 -9.89 27.53
CA VAL A 76 1.41 -9.03 26.91
C VAL A 76 0.82 -8.10 27.96
N ASP A 77 1.16 -6.83 27.86
CA ASP A 77 0.67 -5.74 28.71
C ASP A 77 -0.44 -4.92 28.03
N ASN A 78 -0.43 -4.86 26.70
CA ASN A 78 -1.36 -4.09 25.89
C ASN A 78 -2.62 -4.91 25.55
N VAL A 79 -3.73 -4.56 26.20
CA VAL A 79 -5.06 -5.18 25.98
C VAL A 79 -5.87 -4.53 24.84
N ASP A 80 -5.31 -3.52 24.18
CA ASP A 80 -5.96 -2.79 23.08
C ASP A 80 -5.71 -3.43 21.71
N LYS A 81 -4.77 -4.38 21.61
CA LYS A 81 -4.43 -5.07 20.37
C LYS A 81 -4.73 -6.57 20.44
N PRO A 82 -5.30 -7.19 19.39
CA PRO A 82 -5.34 -8.64 19.28
C PRO A 82 -3.93 -9.23 19.34
N ILE A 83 -3.80 -10.43 19.90
CA ILE A 83 -2.51 -11.12 20.01
C ILE A 83 -2.33 -11.97 18.75
N PHE A 84 -1.23 -11.78 18.03
CA PHE A 84 -0.78 -12.70 16.98
C PHE A 84 0.18 -13.70 17.64
N LEU A 85 -0.34 -14.88 18.02
CA LEU A 85 0.42 -15.92 18.71
C LEU A 85 0.91 -16.96 17.69
N GLN A 86 2.21 -17.02 17.48
CA GLN A 86 2.85 -17.98 16.58
C GLN A 86 3.52 -19.10 17.36
N PHE A 87 3.13 -20.34 17.07
CA PHE A 87 3.90 -21.52 17.45
C PHE A 87 4.87 -21.85 16.32
N GLN A 88 6.16 -21.94 16.66
CA GLN A 88 7.22 -22.09 15.67
C GLN A 88 8.31 -23.03 16.17
N GLU A 89 8.80 -23.89 15.29
CA GLU A 89 9.99 -24.71 15.54
C GLU A 89 11.25 -23.88 15.29
N ILE A 90 12.15 -23.80 16.28
CA ILE A 90 13.39 -23.03 16.17
C ILE A 90 14.56 -23.83 16.80
N PRO A 91 15.63 -24.15 16.04
CA PRO A 91 15.68 -24.11 14.58
C PRO A 91 14.65 -25.08 13.99
N GLY A 92 13.98 -24.66 12.92
CA GLY A 92 12.91 -25.38 12.26
C GLY A 92 13.33 -25.99 10.92
N CYS A 93 12.45 -26.82 10.36
CA CYS A 93 12.63 -27.33 8.99
C CYS A 93 12.41 -26.24 7.92
N HIS A 94 12.59 -26.60 6.64
CA HIS A 94 12.45 -25.69 5.50
C HIS A 94 11.10 -24.93 5.49
N THR A 95 10.00 -25.57 5.85
CA THR A 95 8.69 -24.91 5.96
C THR A 95 8.71 -23.74 6.96
N CYS A 96 9.44 -23.90 8.07
CA CYS A 96 9.53 -22.89 9.12
C CYS A 96 10.38 -21.69 8.67
N THR A 97 11.53 -21.98 8.04
CA THR A 97 12.42 -20.94 7.51
C THR A 97 11.77 -20.19 6.34
N ASP A 98 11.07 -20.90 5.46
CA ASP A 98 10.37 -20.30 4.32
C ASP A 98 9.19 -19.43 4.75
N TYR A 99 8.47 -19.84 5.79
CA TYR A 99 7.44 -19.00 6.40
C TYR A 99 8.02 -17.67 6.91
N GLY A 100 9.15 -17.76 7.62
CA GLY A 100 9.89 -16.59 8.07
C GLY A 100 10.31 -15.67 6.91
N ASP A 101 10.81 -16.25 5.82
CA ASP A 101 11.30 -15.52 4.66
C ASP A 101 10.21 -14.91 3.78
N SER A 102 9.12 -15.65 3.54
CA SER A 102 8.07 -15.27 2.60
C SER A 102 6.93 -14.48 3.23
N VAL A 103 6.68 -14.65 4.53
CA VAL A 103 5.59 -13.97 5.25
C VAL A 103 6.15 -12.91 6.20
N LEU A 104 7.08 -13.28 7.07
CA LEU A 104 7.51 -12.44 8.20
C LEU A 104 8.64 -11.46 7.86
N LYS A 105 9.10 -11.39 6.61
CA LYS A 105 10.03 -10.35 6.14
C LYS A 105 9.34 -9.20 5.40
N HIS A 106 8.08 -9.38 4.95
CA HIS A 106 7.39 -8.37 4.16
C HIS A 106 7.18 -7.08 4.99
N PRO A 107 7.73 -5.92 4.59
CA PRO A 107 7.88 -4.76 5.49
C PRO A 107 6.55 -4.22 6.01
N LEU A 108 5.52 -4.17 5.15
CA LEU A 108 4.19 -3.71 5.54
C LEU A 108 3.43 -4.71 6.42
N VAL A 109 3.74 -6.00 6.29
CA VAL A 109 3.11 -7.06 7.10
C VAL A 109 3.76 -7.07 8.47
N VAL A 110 5.09 -6.93 8.55
CA VAL A 110 5.80 -6.74 9.82
C VAL A 110 5.25 -5.53 10.55
N GLU A 111 5.06 -4.41 9.86
CA GLU A 111 4.47 -3.23 10.47
C GLU A 111 3.02 -3.45 10.92
N LEU A 112 2.21 -4.16 10.14
CA LEU A 112 0.84 -4.54 10.54
C LEU A 112 0.85 -5.34 11.84
N LEU A 113 1.69 -6.37 11.91
CA LEU A 113 1.78 -7.24 13.08
C LEU A 113 2.29 -6.49 14.32
N GLU A 114 3.22 -5.55 14.19
CA GLU A 114 3.74 -4.79 15.35
C GLU A 114 2.87 -3.58 15.74
N THR A 115 2.15 -3.00 14.79
CA THR A 115 1.35 -1.79 15.02
C THR A 115 -0.07 -2.11 15.43
N VAL A 116 -0.70 -3.10 14.78
CA VAL A 116 -2.12 -3.43 14.96
C VAL A 116 -2.31 -4.65 15.87
N PHE A 117 -1.30 -5.54 15.95
CA PHE A 117 -1.31 -6.70 16.83
C PHE A 117 -0.25 -6.60 17.92
N THR A 118 -0.30 -7.54 18.86
CA THR A 118 0.81 -7.87 19.77
C THR A 118 1.39 -9.21 19.33
N PRO A 119 2.55 -9.24 18.65
CA PRO A 119 3.17 -10.48 18.18
C PRO A 119 3.84 -11.22 19.35
N VAL A 120 3.46 -12.48 19.54
CA VAL A 120 4.01 -13.39 20.55
C VAL A 120 4.46 -14.67 19.86
N VAL A 121 5.64 -15.17 20.20
CA VAL A 121 6.12 -16.46 19.70
C VAL A 121 6.25 -17.46 20.85
N VAL A 122 5.85 -18.70 20.58
CA VAL A 122 6.12 -19.87 21.41
C VAL A 122 7.02 -20.80 20.62
N CYS A 123 8.17 -21.16 21.18
CA CYS A 123 9.02 -22.18 20.56
C CYS A 123 8.49 -23.57 20.92
N ASN A 124 7.81 -24.20 19.97
CA ASN A 124 7.09 -25.46 20.19
C ASN A 124 8.01 -26.65 20.50
N ASN A 125 9.30 -26.57 20.18
CA ASN A 125 10.29 -27.63 20.34
C ASN A 125 11.21 -27.43 21.56
N THR A 126 10.83 -26.54 22.48
CA THR A 126 11.62 -26.24 23.68
C THR A 126 10.93 -26.73 24.96
N THR A 127 11.71 -26.75 26.04
CA THR A 127 11.25 -27.14 27.39
C THR A 127 11.12 -25.94 28.33
N PHE A 128 11.16 -24.71 27.81
CA PHE A 128 10.98 -23.52 28.63
C PHE A 128 9.58 -23.53 29.28
N PRO A 129 9.45 -23.21 30.58
CA PRO A 129 8.17 -23.32 31.29
C PRO A 129 7.03 -22.53 30.62
N SER A 130 7.31 -21.35 30.06
CA SER A 130 6.33 -20.53 29.34
C SER A 130 5.84 -21.20 28.06
N ASP A 131 6.77 -21.78 27.28
CA ASP A 131 6.44 -22.47 26.02
C ASP A 131 5.64 -23.75 26.29
N VAL A 132 6.05 -24.56 27.28
CA VAL A 132 5.32 -25.77 27.72
C VAL A 132 3.92 -25.43 28.23
N ALA A 133 3.77 -24.33 28.99
CA ALA A 133 2.47 -23.88 29.47
C ALA A 133 1.55 -23.47 28.31
N ALA A 134 2.07 -22.73 27.33
CA ALA A 134 1.31 -22.34 26.14
C ALA A 134 0.91 -23.54 25.29
N LEU A 135 1.82 -24.48 25.01
CA LEU A 135 1.51 -25.72 24.29
C LEU A 135 0.36 -26.50 24.96
N LYS A 136 0.38 -26.60 26.29
CA LYS A 136 -0.70 -27.23 27.05
C LYS A 136 -2.01 -26.44 26.99
N GLN A 137 -1.95 -25.11 27.06
CA GLN A 137 -3.13 -24.23 27.00
C GLN A 137 -3.86 -24.36 25.66
N PHE A 138 -3.11 -24.38 24.56
CA PHE A 138 -3.66 -24.42 23.19
C PHE A 138 -3.75 -25.84 22.61
N ASN A 139 -3.28 -26.86 23.36
CA ASN A 139 -3.20 -28.24 22.91
C ASN A 139 -2.40 -28.41 21.61
N GLU A 140 -1.30 -27.65 21.49
CA GLU A 140 -0.38 -27.74 20.37
C GLU A 140 0.70 -28.80 20.63
N PRO A 141 1.10 -29.57 19.60
CA PRO A 141 2.18 -30.56 19.73
C PRO A 141 3.54 -29.87 19.85
N THR A 142 4.52 -30.59 20.39
CA THR A 142 5.91 -30.09 20.46
C THR A 142 6.67 -30.22 19.14
N TRP A 143 5.97 -30.58 18.05
CA TRP A 143 6.47 -30.70 16.69
C TRP A 143 5.34 -30.31 15.73
N ASN A 144 5.36 -29.09 15.20
CA ASN A 144 4.48 -28.69 14.10
C ASN A 144 5.21 -27.76 13.13
N ASN A 145 4.71 -27.73 11.90
CA ASN A 145 4.94 -26.60 11.00
C ASN A 145 4.34 -25.32 11.63
N PRO A 146 4.67 -24.11 11.13
CA PRO A 146 4.19 -22.87 11.74
C PRO A 146 2.67 -22.86 11.93
N VAL A 147 2.22 -22.52 13.13
CA VAL A 147 0.80 -22.39 13.48
C VAL A 147 0.56 -21.02 14.07
N VAL A 148 -0.55 -20.39 13.70
CA VAL A 148 -0.94 -19.09 14.24
C VAL A 148 -2.31 -19.17 14.90
N HIS A 149 -2.38 -18.62 16.09
CA HIS A 149 -3.61 -18.26 16.78
C HIS A 149 -3.73 -16.74 16.81
N VAL A 150 -4.92 -16.20 16.55
CA VAL A 150 -5.17 -14.76 16.71
C VAL A 150 -6.16 -14.57 17.82
N LEU A 151 -5.70 -14.03 18.94
CA LEU A 151 -6.44 -14.04 20.20
C LEU A 151 -7.04 -12.68 20.54
N ASP A 152 -8.19 -12.70 21.18
CA ASP A 152 -8.65 -11.56 21.96
C ASP A 152 -7.76 -11.43 23.21
N PRO A 153 -7.17 -10.25 23.47
CA PRO A 153 -6.17 -10.10 24.51
C PRO A 153 -6.73 -10.24 25.93
N SER A 154 -8.04 -10.00 26.12
CA SER A 154 -8.69 -10.09 27.43
C SER A 154 -9.10 -11.51 27.78
N SER A 155 -9.67 -12.22 26.81
CA SER A 155 -10.18 -13.58 27.01
C SER A 155 -9.17 -14.68 26.65
N GLN A 156 -8.11 -14.34 25.91
CA GLN A 156 -7.13 -15.26 25.31
C GLN A 156 -7.78 -16.39 24.49
N LYS A 157 -8.95 -16.11 23.90
CA LYS A 157 -9.63 -17.02 22.98
C LYS A 157 -9.36 -16.61 21.54
N ASP A 158 -9.31 -17.61 20.68
CA ASP A 158 -9.24 -17.43 19.23
C ASP A 158 -10.39 -16.57 18.69
N LEU A 159 -10.03 -15.51 17.99
CA LEU A 159 -10.96 -14.64 17.24
C LEU A 159 -11.36 -15.27 15.90
N VAL A 160 -10.46 -16.06 15.32
CA VAL A 160 -10.66 -16.83 14.09
C VAL A 160 -10.17 -18.25 14.32
N PRO A 161 -10.64 -19.24 13.54
CA PRO A 161 -10.09 -20.58 13.61
C PRO A 161 -8.57 -20.58 13.51
N ARG A 162 -7.92 -21.46 14.28
CA ARG A 162 -6.49 -21.75 14.22
C ARG A 162 -6.01 -21.82 12.77
N ILE A 163 -4.93 -21.10 12.48
CA ILE A 163 -4.35 -21.00 11.14
C ILE A 163 -3.22 -22.02 11.06
N ASP A 164 -3.44 -23.10 10.31
CA ASP A 164 -2.48 -24.15 10.05
C ASP A 164 -2.56 -24.65 8.60
N GLY A 165 -1.48 -25.28 8.10
CA GLY A 165 -1.43 -25.72 6.70
C GLY A 165 -1.40 -24.57 5.67
N ILE A 166 -1.32 -23.32 6.13
CA ILE A 166 -1.33 -22.10 5.33
C ILE A 166 -0.01 -21.37 5.58
N TYR A 167 0.83 -21.30 4.54
CA TYR A 167 2.20 -20.78 4.67
C TYR A 167 2.55 -19.69 3.65
N ASP A 168 1.58 -19.27 2.83
CA ASP A 168 1.77 -18.16 1.89
C ASP A 168 1.24 -16.84 2.48
N LEU A 169 1.88 -15.74 2.07
CA LEU A 169 1.59 -14.41 2.60
C LEU A 169 0.12 -13.99 2.39
N HIS A 170 -0.45 -14.25 1.20
CA HIS A 170 -1.83 -13.88 0.86
C HIS A 170 -2.82 -14.50 1.85
N ASN A 171 -2.75 -15.82 2.03
CA ASN A 171 -3.71 -16.54 2.86
C ASN A 171 -3.49 -16.30 4.35
N VAL A 172 -2.24 -16.16 4.82
CA VAL A 172 -1.97 -15.75 6.21
C VAL A 172 -2.58 -14.38 6.47
N LEU A 173 -2.30 -13.40 5.61
CA LEU A 173 -2.82 -12.04 5.77
C LEU A 173 -4.35 -12.01 5.74
N HIS A 174 -4.99 -12.81 4.87
CA HIS A 174 -6.45 -12.90 4.82
C HIS A 174 -7.04 -13.32 6.18
N HIS A 175 -6.53 -14.37 6.81
CA HIS A 175 -7.02 -14.84 8.11
C HIS A 175 -6.71 -13.85 9.23
N VAL A 176 -5.52 -13.24 9.21
CA VAL A 176 -5.13 -12.19 10.16
C VAL A 176 -6.08 -10.99 10.08
N LEU A 177 -6.42 -10.53 8.88
CA LEU A 177 -7.36 -9.42 8.69
C LEU A 177 -8.80 -9.82 9.05
N GLN A 178 -9.21 -11.08 8.87
CA GLN A 178 -10.51 -11.57 9.34
C GLN A 178 -10.62 -11.49 10.87
N ALA A 179 -9.53 -11.71 11.61
CA ALA A 179 -9.52 -11.53 13.06
C ALA A 179 -9.79 -10.07 13.46
N LEU A 180 -9.35 -9.09 12.66
CA LEU A 180 -9.69 -7.69 12.88
C LEU A 180 -11.17 -7.41 12.68
N VAL A 181 -11.82 -8.07 11.71
CA VAL A 181 -13.29 -8.01 11.54
C VAL A 181 -13.99 -8.51 12.80
N VAL A 182 -13.57 -9.65 13.36
CA VAL A 182 -14.18 -10.19 14.58
C VAL A 182 -13.90 -9.32 15.80
N SER A 183 -12.68 -8.76 15.89
CA SER A 183 -12.27 -7.90 17.01
C SER A 183 -13.08 -6.61 17.13
N GLN A 184 -13.64 -6.12 16.01
CA GLN A 184 -14.37 -4.84 15.92
C GLN A 184 -13.57 -3.64 16.46
N ARG A 185 -12.24 -3.72 16.47
CA ARG A 185 -11.34 -2.64 16.88
C ARG A 185 -11.12 -1.67 15.71
N PRO A 186 -10.87 -0.37 15.97
CA PRO A 186 -10.46 0.56 14.92
C PRO A 186 -9.17 0.08 14.24
N VAL A 187 -9.14 0.09 12.92
CA VAL A 187 -7.97 -0.32 12.14
C VAL A 187 -7.46 0.87 11.34
N PRO A 188 -6.15 1.20 11.39
CA PRO A 188 -5.59 2.28 10.59
C PRO A 188 -5.92 2.14 9.10
N THR A 189 -6.15 3.26 8.40
CA THR A 189 -6.53 3.26 6.98
C THR A 189 -5.42 2.74 6.07
N TRP A 190 -4.15 2.86 6.46
CA TRP A 190 -3.04 2.35 5.67
C TRP A 190 -3.03 0.82 5.53
N VAL A 191 -3.79 0.10 6.36
CA VAL A 191 -3.98 -1.36 6.23
C VAL A 191 -4.61 -1.72 4.88
N ASP A 192 -5.35 -0.80 4.25
CA ASP A 192 -5.93 -0.98 2.92
C ASP A 192 -4.84 -1.17 1.87
N TYR A 193 -3.71 -0.47 1.99
CA TYR A 193 -2.55 -0.62 1.10
C TYR A 193 -1.88 -1.99 1.27
N VAL A 194 -1.82 -2.52 2.48
CA VAL A 194 -1.26 -3.85 2.74
C VAL A 194 -2.16 -4.94 2.17
N ALA A 195 -3.48 -4.79 2.36
CA ALA A 195 -4.45 -5.73 1.85
C ALA A 195 -4.40 -5.80 0.32
N ILE A 196 -4.47 -4.65 -0.37
CA ILE A 196 -4.55 -4.64 -1.83
C ILE A 196 -3.25 -5.10 -2.51
N ASP A 197 -2.10 -4.84 -1.89
CA ASP A 197 -0.80 -5.35 -2.33
C ASP A 197 -0.77 -6.88 -2.34
N GLN A 198 -1.55 -7.50 -1.45
CA GLN A 198 -1.79 -8.94 -1.42
C GLN A 198 -3.15 -9.31 -2.03
N LYS A 199 -3.67 -8.52 -2.99
CA LYS A 199 -4.92 -8.83 -3.72
C LYS A 199 -6.13 -9.09 -2.81
N LEU A 200 -6.15 -8.48 -1.63
CA LEU A 200 -7.25 -8.50 -0.69
C LEU A 200 -7.89 -7.11 -0.63
N ARG A 201 -9.19 -7.10 -0.36
CA ARG A 201 -9.95 -5.89 -0.10
C ARG A 201 -10.53 -5.95 1.30
N VAL A 202 -10.26 -4.91 2.07
CA VAL A 202 -10.94 -4.66 3.34
C VAL A 202 -12.17 -3.78 3.11
N VAL A 203 -13.27 -4.09 3.80
CA VAL A 203 -14.50 -3.30 3.77
C VAL A 203 -14.70 -2.71 5.15
N ARG A 204 -14.91 -1.40 5.19
CA ARG A 204 -15.05 -0.61 6.42
C ARG A 204 -16.49 -0.12 6.60
N ASN A 205 -16.91 0.04 7.84
CA ASN A 205 -18.11 0.80 8.19
C ASN A 205 -17.78 2.30 8.39
N THR A 206 -18.78 3.09 8.78
CA THR A 206 -18.63 4.53 9.02
C THR A 206 -17.68 4.89 10.16
N ASP A 207 -17.42 3.96 11.09
CA ASP A 207 -16.53 4.15 12.25
C ASP A 207 -15.10 3.64 11.98
N ASN A 208 -14.76 3.41 10.70
CA ASN A 208 -13.46 2.89 10.27
C ASN A 208 -13.10 1.50 10.84
N ARG A 209 -14.10 0.70 11.20
CA ARG A 209 -13.93 -0.70 11.63
C ARG A 209 -14.10 -1.63 10.44
N LEU A 210 -13.31 -2.70 10.41
CA LEU A 210 -13.45 -3.72 9.38
C LEU A 210 -14.73 -4.54 9.59
N VAL A 211 -15.50 -4.72 8.52
CA VAL A 211 -16.72 -5.55 8.51
C VAL A 211 -16.60 -6.75 7.58
N ALA A 212 -15.67 -6.74 6.64
CA ALA A 212 -15.35 -7.88 5.79
C ALA A 212 -13.94 -7.77 5.22
N VAL A 213 -13.38 -8.93 4.86
CA VAL A 213 -12.19 -9.07 4.02
C VAL A 213 -12.58 -9.97 2.85
N LYS A 214 -12.20 -9.59 1.64
CA LYS A 214 -12.53 -10.31 0.40
C LYS A 214 -11.30 -10.41 -0.48
N ASN A 215 -11.29 -11.34 -1.42
CA ASN A 215 -10.35 -11.25 -2.54
C ASN A 215 -10.74 -10.07 -3.43
N ALA A 216 -9.75 -9.28 -3.85
CA ALA A 216 -9.94 -8.22 -4.82
C ALA A 216 -10.19 -8.84 -6.22
N SER A 217 -11.09 -8.24 -6.99
CA SER A 217 -11.40 -8.69 -8.35
C SER A 217 -10.60 -7.85 -9.34
N LEU A 218 -9.32 -8.17 -9.51
CA LEU A 218 -8.44 -7.36 -10.33
C LEU A 218 -8.73 -7.50 -11.83
N ALA A 219 -8.86 -6.37 -12.51
CA ALA A 219 -8.98 -6.24 -13.94
C ALA A 219 -8.08 -5.11 -14.44
N SER A 220 -7.80 -5.09 -15.74
CA SER A 220 -6.97 -4.05 -16.36
C SER A 220 -7.63 -3.41 -17.58
N THR A 221 -7.29 -2.17 -17.82
CA THR A 221 -7.65 -1.44 -19.05
C THR A 221 -6.62 -0.38 -19.37
N THR A 222 -6.68 0.19 -20.57
CA THR A 222 -5.77 1.23 -21.02
C THR A 222 -6.56 2.42 -21.52
N PHE A 223 -6.10 3.62 -21.19
CA PHE A 223 -6.60 4.86 -21.79
C PHE A 223 -5.51 5.51 -22.62
N VAL A 224 -5.93 6.31 -23.60
CA VAL A 224 -5.10 7.07 -24.53
C VAL A 224 -5.27 8.55 -24.20
N MET A 225 -4.18 9.31 -24.28
CA MET A 225 -4.14 10.72 -23.92
C MET A 225 -3.04 11.45 -24.66
N GLU A 226 -2.98 12.77 -24.47
CA GLU A 226 -1.89 13.60 -25.00
C GLU A 226 -0.66 13.63 -24.08
N CYS A 227 -0.86 13.56 -22.76
CA CYS A 227 0.22 13.59 -21.76
C CYS A 227 -0.04 12.55 -20.66
N TYR A 228 0.75 11.48 -20.62
CA TYR A 228 0.57 10.39 -19.65
C TYR A 228 0.84 10.83 -18.21
N TRP A 229 1.65 11.87 -17.94
CA TRP A 229 1.80 12.40 -16.57
C TRP A 229 0.48 12.97 -16.02
N ALA A 230 -0.28 13.65 -16.88
CA ALA A 230 -1.62 14.13 -16.54
C ALA A 230 -2.60 12.97 -16.43
N GLY A 231 -2.52 12.00 -17.34
CA GLY A 231 -3.32 10.77 -17.30
C GLY A 231 -3.15 9.98 -16.01
N GLU A 232 -1.91 9.73 -15.57
CA GLU A 232 -1.64 9.07 -14.29
C GLU A 232 -2.22 9.82 -13.09
N THR A 233 -2.23 11.15 -13.14
CA THR A 233 -2.81 12.00 -12.09
C THR A 233 -4.34 11.88 -12.05
N ILE A 234 -4.97 11.82 -13.22
CA ILE A 234 -6.42 11.69 -13.33
C ILE A 234 -6.84 10.30 -12.87
N LEU A 235 -6.25 9.27 -13.47
CA LEU A 235 -6.63 7.88 -13.26
C LEU A 235 -6.23 7.41 -11.85
N GLY A 236 -5.02 7.71 -11.38
CA GLY A 236 -4.55 7.33 -10.04
C GLY A 236 -5.33 7.95 -8.88
N GLY A 237 -6.22 8.91 -9.16
CA GLY A 237 -7.14 9.51 -8.18
C GLY A 237 -8.53 8.91 -8.14
N ILE A 238 -8.82 7.86 -8.92
CA ILE A 238 -10.12 7.21 -8.97
C ILE A 238 -10.18 6.07 -7.94
N ASP A 239 -11.30 5.99 -7.20
CA ASP A 239 -11.55 4.90 -6.26
C ASP A 239 -11.50 3.54 -6.96
N GLY A 240 -10.81 2.57 -6.34
CA GLY A 240 -10.69 1.22 -6.87
C GLY A 240 -9.53 1.01 -7.85
N ILE A 241 -8.79 2.06 -8.21
CA ILE A 241 -7.50 1.89 -8.89
C ILE A 241 -6.51 1.21 -7.94
N VAL A 242 -5.65 0.36 -8.49
CA VAL A 242 -4.62 -0.39 -7.78
C VAL A 242 -3.23 0.00 -8.28
N SER A 243 -3.08 0.23 -9.57
CA SER A 243 -1.80 0.64 -10.18
C SER A 243 -2.05 1.51 -11.41
N THR A 244 -1.06 2.31 -11.78
CA THR A 244 -1.01 3.01 -13.07
C THR A 244 0.38 2.82 -13.68
N VAL A 245 0.46 2.60 -14.99
CA VAL A 245 1.71 2.43 -15.72
C VAL A 245 1.64 3.25 -17.02
N PRO A 246 2.42 4.33 -17.14
CA PRO A 246 2.48 5.13 -18.34
C PRO A 246 3.37 4.49 -19.41
N GLY A 247 3.05 4.75 -20.66
CA GLY A 247 3.83 4.20 -21.77
C GLY A 247 3.33 4.61 -23.14
N TRP A 248 3.79 3.84 -24.12
CA TRP A 248 3.46 4.02 -25.53
C TRP A 248 2.93 2.73 -26.13
N ILE A 249 1.85 2.86 -26.91
CA ILE A 249 1.29 1.79 -27.73
C ILE A 249 0.91 2.40 -29.07
N ASP A 250 1.34 1.77 -30.18
CA ASP A 250 1.03 2.24 -31.54
C ASP A 250 1.35 3.74 -31.75
N GLY A 251 2.43 4.22 -31.14
CA GLY A 251 2.89 5.60 -31.26
C GLY A 251 2.05 6.65 -30.53
N VAL A 252 1.13 6.26 -29.64
CA VAL A 252 0.39 7.19 -28.78
C VAL A 252 0.69 6.98 -27.31
N GLU A 253 0.59 8.07 -26.55
CA GLU A 253 0.72 8.05 -25.10
C GLU A 253 -0.49 7.37 -24.45
N VAL A 254 -0.20 6.50 -23.50
CA VAL A 254 -1.19 5.72 -22.78
C VAL A 254 -0.87 5.63 -21.31
N VAL A 255 -1.89 5.28 -20.54
CA VAL A 255 -1.74 4.78 -19.17
C VAL A 255 -2.55 3.50 -19.06
N GLU A 256 -1.85 2.40 -18.78
CA GLU A 256 -2.45 1.13 -18.38
C GLU A 256 -2.74 1.20 -16.88
N ILE A 257 -3.91 0.70 -16.47
CA ILE A 257 -4.32 0.69 -15.07
C ILE A 257 -4.80 -0.70 -14.68
N ASP A 258 -4.43 -1.12 -13.47
CA ASP A 258 -5.11 -2.20 -12.77
C ASP A 258 -6.12 -1.60 -11.80
N PHE A 259 -7.28 -2.23 -11.68
CA PHE A 259 -8.36 -1.80 -10.80
C PHE A 259 -9.09 -2.99 -10.18
N ASP A 260 -9.69 -2.79 -9.02
CA ASP A 260 -10.59 -3.74 -8.37
C ASP A 260 -12.03 -3.53 -8.88
N ASP A 261 -12.49 -4.45 -9.73
CA ASP A 261 -13.83 -4.45 -10.35
C ASP A 261 -14.96 -4.62 -9.31
N SER A 262 -14.62 -4.97 -8.06
CA SER A 262 -15.57 -4.96 -6.94
C SER A 262 -15.77 -3.58 -6.29
N VAL A 263 -14.96 -2.59 -6.69
CA VAL A 263 -15.00 -1.19 -6.21
C VAL A 263 -15.44 -0.26 -7.33
N THR A 264 -14.84 -0.37 -8.51
CA THR A 264 -15.17 0.43 -9.69
C THR A 264 -15.27 -0.46 -10.92
N THR A 265 -16.32 -0.31 -11.71
CA THR A 265 -16.44 -1.10 -12.94
C THR A 265 -15.69 -0.45 -14.10
N TYR A 266 -15.38 -1.23 -15.14
CA TYR A 266 -14.87 -0.66 -16.40
C TYR A 266 -15.76 0.47 -16.94
N SER A 267 -17.09 0.34 -16.81
CA SER A 267 -18.01 1.37 -17.31
C SER A 267 -17.95 2.66 -16.48
N ASP A 268 -17.71 2.55 -15.16
CA ASP A 268 -17.55 3.71 -14.29
C ASP A 268 -16.23 4.43 -14.58
N LEU A 269 -15.14 3.65 -14.75
CA LEU A 269 -13.84 4.16 -15.18
C LEU A 269 -13.91 4.85 -16.53
N LEU A 270 -14.58 4.23 -17.51
CA LEU A 270 -14.74 4.81 -18.84
C LEU A 270 -15.51 6.14 -18.78
N ARG A 271 -16.57 6.24 -17.97
CA ARG A 271 -17.30 7.51 -17.81
C ARG A 271 -16.41 8.59 -17.19
N ALA A 272 -15.61 8.25 -16.17
CA ALA A 272 -14.66 9.19 -15.56
C ALA A 272 -13.59 9.64 -16.57
N ALA A 273 -13.04 8.70 -17.35
CA ALA A 273 -12.06 8.96 -18.39
C ALA A 273 -12.61 9.88 -19.50
N ILE A 274 -13.78 9.57 -20.04
CA ILE A 274 -14.45 10.38 -21.08
C ILE A 274 -14.72 11.80 -20.58
N ALA A 275 -15.15 11.97 -19.32
CA ALA A 275 -15.39 13.29 -18.73
C ALA A 275 -14.11 14.16 -18.66
N THR A 276 -12.94 13.53 -18.74
CA THR A 276 -11.63 14.18 -18.79
C THR A 276 -10.98 14.18 -20.18
N GLY A 277 -11.71 13.75 -21.22
CA GLY A 277 -11.24 13.71 -22.60
C GLY A 277 -10.26 12.58 -22.92
N LEU A 278 -10.25 11.50 -22.13
CA LEU A 278 -9.41 10.33 -22.36
C LEU A 278 -10.14 9.29 -23.22
N ASP A 279 -9.43 8.70 -24.17
CA ASP A 279 -9.97 7.73 -25.11
C ASP A 279 -9.70 6.29 -24.62
N PRO A 280 -10.64 5.34 -24.76
CA PRO A 280 -10.40 3.96 -24.35
C PRO A 280 -9.53 3.20 -25.36
N MET A 281 -8.61 2.38 -24.84
CA MET A 281 -7.92 1.32 -25.58
C MET A 281 -8.28 -0.04 -24.95
N VAL A 282 -9.24 -0.72 -25.55
CA VAL A 282 -9.94 -1.87 -24.94
C VAL A 282 -9.14 -3.16 -24.99
N HIS A 283 -9.19 -3.96 -23.92
CA HIS A 283 -8.48 -5.22 -23.77
C HIS A 283 -9.32 -6.44 -24.18
N THR A 284 -10.65 -6.31 -24.19
CA THR A 284 -11.60 -7.42 -24.42
C THR A 284 -12.81 -6.99 -25.22
N ASP A 285 -13.56 -7.95 -25.76
CA ASP A 285 -14.83 -7.68 -26.45
C ASP A 285 -15.88 -7.07 -25.51
N ALA A 286 -15.88 -7.43 -24.23
CA ALA A 286 -16.77 -6.83 -23.25
C ALA A 286 -16.47 -5.35 -23.04
N GLN A 287 -15.19 -4.98 -22.97
CA GLN A 287 -14.77 -3.57 -22.91
C GLN A 287 -15.12 -2.83 -24.21
N LEU A 288 -14.91 -3.45 -25.38
CA LEU A 288 -15.29 -2.87 -26.67
C LEU A 288 -16.80 -2.56 -26.73
N GLN A 289 -17.65 -3.52 -26.35
CA GLN A 289 -19.09 -3.33 -26.32
C GLN A 289 -19.53 -2.25 -25.34
N ALA A 290 -18.90 -2.18 -24.15
CA ALA A 290 -19.18 -1.12 -23.19
C ALA A 290 -18.76 0.26 -23.72
N ALA A 291 -17.60 0.35 -24.38
CA ALA A 291 -17.13 1.58 -25.01
C ALA A 291 -18.04 2.06 -26.14
N GLN A 292 -18.53 1.14 -26.97
CA GLN A 292 -19.50 1.45 -28.04
C GLN A 292 -20.83 1.96 -27.48
N LYS A 293 -21.30 1.43 -26.35
CA LYS A 293 -22.53 1.88 -25.68
C LYS A 293 -22.40 3.28 -25.07
N LEU A 294 -21.22 3.63 -24.57
CA LEU A 294 -20.91 4.91 -23.95
C LEU A 294 -20.25 5.89 -24.92
N PHE A 295 -20.35 5.63 -26.22
CA PHE A 295 -19.75 6.46 -27.26
C PHE A 295 -20.28 7.89 -27.22
N VAL A 296 -19.36 8.85 -27.29
CA VAL A 296 -19.65 10.27 -27.46
C VAL A 296 -18.92 10.79 -28.70
N GLU A 297 -19.49 11.80 -29.36
CA GLU A 297 -18.88 12.41 -30.54
C GLU A 297 -17.46 12.92 -30.22
N GLY A 298 -16.49 12.58 -31.07
CA GLY A 298 -15.07 12.92 -30.88
C GLY A 298 -14.25 11.87 -30.13
N MET A 299 -14.87 10.87 -29.50
CA MET A 299 -14.15 9.77 -28.83
C MET A 299 -13.59 8.77 -29.85
N THR A 300 -12.33 8.36 -29.67
CA THR A 300 -11.70 7.30 -30.47
C THR A 300 -11.56 6.03 -29.64
N ILE A 301 -12.29 4.97 -29.99
CA ILE A 301 -12.11 3.65 -29.38
C ILE A 301 -10.97 2.94 -30.10
N ARG A 302 -9.89 2.63 -29.38
CA ARG A 302 -8.77 1.81 -29.88
C ARG A 302 -8.83 0.40 -29.32
N ASP A 303 -8.17 -0.55 -29.98
CA ASP A 303 -8.05 -1.93 -29.51
C ASP A 303 -6.61 -2.23 -29.08
N ARG A 304 -6.45 -2.67 -27.82
CA ARG A 304 -5.17 -3.08 -27.25
C ARG A 304 -4.69 -4.40 -27.83
N ARG A 305 -5.60 -5.24 -28.33
CA ARG A 305 -5.28 -6.56 -28.87
C ARG A 305 -4.64 -6.44 -30.25
N SER A 306 -3.74 -7.36 -30.59
CA SER A 306 -3.16 -7.43 -31.93
C SER A 306 -4.20 -7.82 -32.99
N ALA A 307 -5.18 -8.63 -32.60
CA ALA A 307 -6.40 -8.93 -33.32
C ALA A 307 -7.48 -9.42 -32.32
N PRO A 308 -8.76 -9.56 -32.70
CA PRO A 308 -9.79 -10.10 -31.81
C PRO A 308 -9.37 -11.45 -31.20
N ASN A 309 -9.53 -11.58 -29.88
CA ASN A 309 -9.15 -12.77 -29.09
C ASN A 309 -7.66 -13.17 -29.15
N GLN A 310 -6.78 -12.25 -29.52
CA GLN A 310 -5.33 -12.44 -29.44
C GLN A 310 -4.71 -11.72 -28.24
N SER A 311 -3.41 -11.88 -28.07
CA SER A 311 -2.62 -11.20 -27.05
C SER A 311 -2.72 -9.68 -27.15
N LEU A 312 -2.56 -9.03 -26.00
CA LEU A 312 -2.39 -7.58 -25.94
C LEU A 312 -1.08 -7.20 -26.65
N LYS A 313 -1.09 -6.06 -27.34
CA LYS A 313 0.12 -5.42 -27.86
C LYS A 313 1.10 -5.17 -26.70
N VAL A 314 2.38 -4.95 -26.97
CA VAL A 314 3.34 -4.64 -25.90
C VAL A 314 3.10 -3.20 -25.42
N LEU A 315 3.20 -2.96 -24.12
CA LEU A 315 3.29 -1.60 -23.55
C LEU A 315 4.77 -1.23 -23.53
N SER A 316 5.16 -0.19 -24.26
CA SER A 316 6.51 0.36 -24.13
C SER A 316 6.51 1.34 -22.95
N THR A 317 6.86 0.85 -21.76
CA THR A 317 6.87 1.66 -20.53
C THR A 317 7.92 2.77 -20.63
N VAL A 318 7.63 3.91 -20.01
CA VAL A 318 8.59 5.03 -19.93
C VAL A 318 9.62 4.79 -18.83
N SER A 319 10.65 5.65 -18.76
CA SER A 319 11.72 5.53 -17.77
C SER A 319 11.22 5.69 -16.33
N PHE A 320 12.08 5.34 -15.38
CA PHE A 320 11.82 5.55 -13.96
C PHE A 320 11.48 7.01 -13.63
N THR A 321 12.15 8.00 -14.22
CA THR A 321 11.86 9.43 -13.94
C THR A 321 10.53 9.92 -14.51
N GLU A 322 10.05 9.28 -15.57
CA GLU A 322 8.82 9.65 -16.28
C GLU A 322 7.57 9.00 -15.68
N THR A 323 7.73 7.82 -15.09
CA THR A 323 6.64 7.17 -14.33
C THR A 323 6.41 7.91 -13.02
N LYS A 324 5.16 8.14 -12.60
CA LYS A 324 4.84 8.89 -11.36
C LYS A 324 5.59 10.23 -11.28
N HIS A 325 5.73 10.91 -12.41
CA HIS A 325 6.63 12.06 -12.61
C HIS A 325 6.57 13.09 -11.47
N HIS A 326 5.36 13.50 -11.05
CA HIS A 326 5.21 14.52 -10.01
C HIS A 326 5.75 14.08 -8.64
N LEU A 327 5.57 12.82 -8.27
CA LEU A 327 6.10 12.27 -7.02
C LEU A 327 7.63 12.31 -7.06
N ARG A 328 8.22 11.79 -8.13
CA ARG A 328 9.68 11.65 -8.27
C ARG A 328 10.40 12.97 -8.42
N THR A 329 9.78 13.97 -9.05
CA THR A 329 10.39 15.29 -9.23
C THR A 329 10.20 16.23 -8.04
N LYS A 330 9.06 16.15 -7.33
CA LYS A 330 8.74 17.12 -6.27
C LYS A 330 8.99 16.58 -4.86
N LEU A 331 8.85 15.28 -4.63
CA LEU A 331 9.10 14.62 -3.35
C LEU A 331 10.00 13.37 -3.55
N PRO A 332 11.23 13.53 -4.07
CA PRO A 332 12.11 12.41 -4.42
C PRO A 332 12.43 11.50 -3.23
N LEU A 333 12.55 12.04 -2.02
CA LEU A 333 12.81 11.21 -0.83
C LEU A 333 11.62 10.30 -0.46
N ILE A 334 10.38 10.75 -0.70
CA ILE A 334 9.21 9.87 -0.57
C ILE A 334 9.23 8.79 -1.65
N ALA A 335 9.64 9.13 -2.87
CA ALA A 335 9.73 8.17 -3.96
C ALA A 335 10.77 7.06 -3.72
N LEU A 336 11.76 7.30 -2.84
CA LEU A 336 12.72 6.27 -2.41
C LEU A 336 12.12 5.27 -1.42
N LEU A 337 11.03 5.64 -0.73
CA LEU A 337 10.39 4.74 0.20
C LEU A 337 9.84 3.50 -0.55
N PRO A 338 9.82 2.33 0.10
CA PRO A 338 9.18 1.14 -0.44
C PRO A 338 7.66 1.27 -0.33
N LEU A 339 7.09 2.00 -1.28
CA LEU A 339 5.65 2.20 -1.47
C LEU A 339 5.06 1.03 -2.28
N THR A 340 3.82 0.66 -1.98
CA THR A 340 3.05 -0.22 -2.89
C THR A 340 2.68 0.55 -4.16
N PRO A 341 2.34 -0.15 -5.27
CA PRO A 341 1.86 0.51 -6.49
C PRO A 341 0.69 1.47 -6.25
N LEU A 342 -0.22 1.12 -5.33
CA LEU A 342 -1.35 1.99 -4.98
C LEU A 342 -0.90 3.21 -4.17
N GLN A 343 0.04 3.03 -3.22
CA GLN A 343 0.62 4.17 -2.49
C GLN A 343 1.30 5.15 -3.46
N GLU A 344 2.04 4.65 -4.45
CA GLU A 344 2.66 5.50 -5.46
C GLU A 344 1.62 6.27 -6.30
N ALA A 345 0.56 5.60 -6.77
CA ALA A 345 -0.50 6.23 -7.55
C ALA A 345 -1.22 7.35 -6.75
N HIS A 346 -1.54 7.08 -5.48
CA HIS A 346 -2.15 8.07 -4.58
C HIS A 346 -1.19 9.23 -4.28
N ALA A 347 0.06 8.94 -3.92
CA ALA A 347 1.06 9.97 -3.64
C ALA A 347 1.32 10.86 -4.88
N HIS A 348 1.50 10.25 -6.06
CA HIS A 348 1.63 10.97 -7.32
C HIS A 348 0.46 11.92 -7.58
N THR A 349 -0.77 11.42 -7.42
CA THR A 349 -1.98 12.22 -7.62
C THR A 349 -2.07 13.40 -6.66
N LEU A 350 -1.79 13.19 -5.37
CA LEU A 350 -1.80 14.25 -4.37
C LEU A 350 -0.76 15.32 -4.69
N VAL A 351 0.47 14.92 -5.02
CA VAL A 351 1.58 15.82 -5.35
C VAL A 351 1.32 16.60 -6.64
N ALA A 352 0.75 15.95 -7.66
CA ALA A 352 0.33 16.61 -8.89
C ALA A 352 -0.75 17.67 -8.64
N ARG A 353 -1.69 17.39 -7.71
CA ARG A 353 -2.71 18.33 -7.21
C ARG A 353 -2.18 19.35 -6.20
N ARG A 354 -0.86 19.53 -6.11
CA ARG A 354 -0.16 20.50 -5.26
C ARG A 354 -0.43 20.32 -3.76
N GLN A 355 -0.77 19.10 -3.33
CA GLN A 355 -0.82 18.77 -1.91
C GLN A 355 0.60 18.73 -1.34
N THR A 356 0.73 19.05 -0.06
CA THR A 356 2.02 19.12 0.62
C THR A 356 2.52 17.73 1.03
N GLN A 357 3.81 17.64 1.37
CA GLN A 357 4.39 16.43 1.94
C GLN A 357 3.63 15.93 3.17
N ALA A 358 3.24 16.85 4.07
CA ALA A 358 2.47 16.52 5.27
C ALA A 358 1.10 15.88 4.97
N VAL A 359 0.48 16.23 3.83
CA VAL A 359 -0.75 15.56 3.38
C VAL A 359 -0.43 14.14 2.94
N VAL A 360 0.59 13.95 2.10
CA VAL A 360 1.01 12.62 1.64
C VAL A 360 1.37 11.69 2.80
N GLU A 361 2.13 12.19 3.77
CA GLU A 361 2.50 11.45 4.98
C GLU A 361 1.28 10.97 5.77
N ARG A 362 0.28 11.85 5.97
CA ARG A 362 -0.92 11.51 6.74
C ARG A 362 -1.87 10.59 5.99
N THR A 363 -1.97 10.71 4.68
CA THR A 363 -3.01 10.01 3.90
C THR A 363 -2.52 8.72 3.23
N VAL A 364 -1.22 8.62 2.93
CA VAL A 364 -0.66 7.52 2.13
C VAL A 364 0.31 6.67 2.92
N LEU A 365 1.20 7.29 3.69
CA LEU A 365 2.32 6.58 4.30
C LEU A 365 1.91 5.86 5.58
N THR A 366 2.58 4.73 5.83
CA THR A 366 2.50 4.07 7.13
C THR A 366 3.34 4.81 8.19
N PRO A 367 3.06 4.63 9.49
CA PRO A 367 3.89 5.21 10.56
C PRO A 367 5.39 4.91 10.41
N ARG A 368 5.77 3.70 9.99
CA ARG A 368 7.16 3.31 9.79
C ARG A 368 7.76 3.93 8.53
N GLN A 369 6.98 4.11 7.46
CA GLN A 369 7.41 4.86 6.28
C GLN A 369 7.65 6.33 6.62
N VAL A 370 6.81 6.96 7.45
CA VAL A 370 7.03 8.33 7.95
C VAL A 370 8.30 8.40 8.82
N ALA A 371 8.48 7.45 9.74
CA ALA A 371 9.70 7.39 10.56
C ALA A 371 10.97 7.18 9.72
N LEU A 372 10.88 6.39 8.64
CA LEU A 372 11.98 6.16 7.70
C LEU A 372 12.27 7.43 6.88
N LEU A 373 11.23 8.13 6.42
CA LEU A 373 11.36 9.41 5.73
C LEU A 373 12.12 10.44 6.58
N ARG A 374 11.77 10.57 7.87
CA ARG A 374 12.48 11.49 8.78
C ARG A 374 13.97 11.17 8.91
N ARG A 375 14.33 9.88 8.93
CA ARG A 375 15.74 9.47 8.95
C ARG A 375 16.42 9.79 7.64
N LEU A 376 15.76 9.51 6.52
CA LEU A 376 16.26 9.81 5.18
C LEU A 376 16.50 11.32 4.99
N GLU A 377 15.57 12.17 5.44
CA GLU A 377 15.69 13.63 5.44
C GLU A 377 16.91 14.10 6.25
N ALA A 378 17.18 13.47 7.40
CA ALA A 378 18.32 13.83 8.25
C ALA A 378 19.69 13.49 7.65
N VAL A 379 19.74 12.56 6.69
CA VAL A 379 20.98 12.14 6.02
C VAL A 379 20.92 12.34 4.50
N ALA A 380 20.03 13.20 3.99
CA ALA A 380 19.74 13.33 2.57
C ALA A 380 21.00 13.59 1.72
N ASP A 381 21.95 14.37 2.24
CA ASP A 381 23.22 14.67 1.57
C ASP A 381 24.15 13.45 1.41
N HIS A 382 23.87 12.35 2.10
CA HIS A 382 24.73 11.16 2.21
C HIS A 382 24.08 9.85 1.73
N VAL A 383 22.79 9.88 1.36
CA VAL A 383 22.04 8.69 0.91
C VAL A 383 21.85 8.76 -0.61
N PRO A 384 21.77 7.63 -1.34
CA PRO A 384 21.65 7.65 -2.79
C PRO A 384 20.39 8.40 -3.24
N HIS A 385 20.59 9.55 -3.88
CA HIS A 385 19.54 10.35 -4.50
C HIS A 385 19.87 10.68 -5.96
N SER A 386 20.91 10.05 -6.52
CA SER A 386 21.11 10.06 -7.96
C SER A 386 19.97 9.28 -8.63
N VAL A 387 19.63 9.65 -9.87
CA VAL A 387 18.55 8.98 -10.61
C VAL A 387 18.86 7.49 -10.79
N ASP A 388 20.11 7.15 -11.12
CA ASP A 388 20.54 5.78 -11.37
C ASP A 388 20.42 4.92 -10.09
N ASP A 389 20.81 5.45 -8.94
CA ASP A 389 20.69 4.72 -7.67
C ASP A 389 19.22 4.54 -7.25
N ALA A 390 18.38 5.55 -7.46
CA ALA A 390 16.95 5.49 -7.17
C ALA A 390 16.25 4.45 -8.06
N GLU A 391 16.59 4.40 -9.35
CA GLU A 391 16.09 3.39 -10.28
C GLU A 391 16.56 1.98 -9.90
N ALA A 392 17.84 1.83 -9.54
CA ALA A 392 18.39 0.55 -9.08
C ALA A 392 17.69 0.05 -7.80
N LEU A 393 17.46 0.92 -6.82
CA LEU A 393 16.68 0.60 -5.62
C LEU A 393 15.23 0.23 -5.98
N TYR A 394 14.64 0.93 -6.94
CA TYR A 394 13.27 0.65 -7.38
C TYR A 394 13.15 -0.71 -8.09
N ALA A 395 14.19 -1.19 -8.78
CA ALA A 395 14.17 -2.49 -9.43
C ALA A 395 14.18 -3.69 -8.43
N LEU A 396 14.49 -3.44 -7.14
CA LEU A 396 14.52 -4.47 -6.11
C LEU A 396 13.11 -4.89 -5.65
N SER A 397 13.01 -6.10 -5.08
CA SER A 397 11.80 -6.55 -4.38
C SER A 397 11.47 -5.60 -3.21
N PRO A 398 10.20 -5.51 -2.76
CA PRO A 398 9.86 -4.65 -1.62
C PRO A 398 10.69 -4.92 -0.35
N VAL A 399 11.01 -6.19 -0.10
CA VAL A 399 11.83 -6.63 1.04
C VAL A 399 13.27 -6.15 0.89
N ASP A 400 13.87 -6.37 -0.28
CA ASP A 400 15.26 -5.99 -0.55
C ASP A 400 15.39 -4.47 -0.60
N ARG A 401 14.47 -3.77 -1.27
CA ARG A 401 14.42 -2.30 -1.29
C ARG A 401 14.36 -1.72 0.12
N TRP A 402 13.49 -2.25 0.99
CA TRP A 402 13.41 -1.81 2.39
C TRP A 402 14.74 -2.02 3.11
N LYS A 403 15.35 -3.20 2.94
CA LYS A 403 16.61 -3.57 3.59
C LYS A 403 17.78 -2.69 3.13
N GLU A 404 17.97 -2.55 1.82
CA GLU A 404 19.06 -1.75 1.23
C GLU A 404 18.92 -0.27 1.63
N LEU A 405 17.71 0.30 1.56
CA LEU A 405 17.48 1.68 1.99
C LEU A 405 17.78 1.85 3.49
N LEU A 406 17.36 0.92 4.33
CA LEU A 406 17.63 0.98 5.77
C LEU A 406 19.14 0.91 6.07
N GLN A 407 19.87 0.03 5.38
CA GLN A 407 21.32 -0.11 5.53
C GLN A 407 22.07 1.13 5.03
N ALA A 408 21.64 1.72 3.91
CA ALA A 408 22.19 2.97 3.40
C ALA A 408 22.00 4.12 4.41
N ILE A 409 20.80 4.26 4.97
CA ILE A 409 20.51 5.26 6.01
C ILE A 409 21.36 5.01 7.26
N GLN A 410 21.45 3.78 7.75
CA GLN A 410 22.27 3.45 8.93
C GLN A 410 23.76 3.77 8.72
N SER A 411 24.28 3.48 7.53
CA SER A 411 25.67 3.78 7.17
C SER A 411 25.91 5.30 7.14
N ALA A 412 24.97 6.06 6.57
CA ALA A 412 25.03 7.52 6.53
C ALA A 412 24.88 8.16 7.94
N GLU A 413 24.00 7.62 8.79
CA GLU A 413 23.85 8.02 10.19
C GLU A 413 25.16 7.80 10.98
N ALA A 414 25.89 6.70 10.71
CA ALA A 414 27.16 6.42 11.35
C ALA A 414 28.29 7.40 10.94
N LEU A 415 28.27 7.87 9.69
CA LEU A 415 29.23 8.86 9.18
C LEU A 415 28.99 10.28 9.70
N THR A 416 27.73 10.60 10.01
CA THR A 416 27.30 11.92 10.50
C THR A 416 27.32 12.03 12.02
N ALA A 417 27.52 10.93 12.74
CA ALA A 417 27.67 10.94 14.19
C ALA A 417 28.93 11.71 14.60
N PRO A 418 28.84 12.67 15.55
CA PRO A 418 30.02 13.37 16.03
C PRO A 418 31.01 12.34 16.60
N SER A 419 32.26 12.40 16.14
CA SER A 419 33.36 11.59 16.68
C SER A 419 33.46 11.85 18.17
N SER A 420 33.06 10.86 18.97
CA SER A 420 33.07 10.88 20.44
C SER A 420 34.48 10.93 21.01
#